data_AF-A0A0F9HHM9-F1
#
_entry.id   AF-A0A0F9HHM9-F1
#
_cell.length_a   1.000
_cell.length_b   1.000
_cell.length_c   1.000
_cell.angle_alpha   90.00
_cell.angle_beta   90.00
_cell.angle_gamma   90.00
#
_symmetry.space_group_name_H-M   'P 1'
#
loop_
_entity.id
_entity.type
_entity.pdbx_description
1 polymer ?
#
loop_
_entity_poly.entity_id
_entity_poly.type
_entity_poly.pdbx_seq_one_letter_code
_entity_poly.pdbx_strand_id
1 'polypeptide(L)'
;MPSLVVTGNTTAQTIAAERENAVVQLKSLTIDNQRGAGDREITIQDSFTPAAAYGATSPSAQVINRWRALVAQGDMLILGEPELKGIKCLGALLVDSDVTDAALDITVGYEHE
;
A
#
# COMPACT_ATOMS: atom_id res chain seq x y z
N MET A 1 -14.23 -1.94 9.62
CA MET A 1 -13.14 -1.66 8.67
C MET A 1 -11.83 -1.70 9.42
N PRO A 2 -10.95 -2.69 9.18
CA PRO A 2 -9.60 -2.69 9.76
C PRO A 2 -8.77 -1.52 9.22
N SER A 3 -7.85 -1.04 10.04
CA SER A 3 -6.81 -0.10 9.63
C SER A 3 -5.47 -0.52 10.24
N LEU A 4 -4.39 -0.20 9.53
CA LEU A 4 -3.03 -0.40 10.03
C LEU A 4 -2.24 0.89 9.86
N VAL A 5 -1.42 1.19 10.87
CA VAL A 5 -0.44 2.27 10.83
C VAL A 5 0.93 1.65 10.68
N VAL A 6 1.69 2.13 9.70
CA VAL A 6 3.08 1.76 9.47
C VAL A 6 3.92 3.00 9.33
N THR A 7 5.20 2.93 9.72
CA THR A 7 6.13 4.02 9.48
C THR A 7 6.74 3.91 8.07
N GLY A 8 7.25 5.03 7.54
CA GLY A 8 8.02 5.05 6.29
C GLY A 8 9.15 4.03 6.31
N ASN A 9 9.17 3.10 5.35
CA ASN A 9 10.18 2.06 5.23
C ASN A 9 10.45 1.74 3.75
N THR A 10 11.73 1.57 3.42
CA THR A 10 12.17 1.10 2.09
C THR A 10 11.84 -0.36 1.81
N THR A 11 11.62 -1.15 2.86
CA THR A 11 11.07 -2.50 2.76
C THR A 11 9.55 -2.41 2.83
N ALA A 12 8.87 -2.96 1.82
CA ALA A 12 7.41 -2.95 1.77
C ALA A 12 6.78 -3.57 3.02
N GLN A 13 5.89 -2.81 3.66
CA GLN A 13 5.15 -3.20 4.85
C GLN A 13 3.81 -3.80 4.43
N THR A 14 3.44 -4.95 5.00
CA THR A 14 2.16 -5.60 4.71
C THR A 14 1.03 -4.95 5.51
N ILE A 15 0.04 -4.38 4.82
CA ILE A 15 -1.17 -3.80 5.43
C ILE A 15 -2.27 -4.85 5.56
N ALA A 16 -2.49 -5.60 4.49
CA ALA A 16 -3.43 -6.71 4.44
C ALA A 16 -2.78 -7.88 3.72
N ALA A 17 -2.84 -9.06 4.32
CA ALA A 17 -2.37 -10.28 3.68
C ALA A 17 -3.30 -10.66 2.51
N GLU A 18 -2.75 -11.42 1.57
CA GLU A 18 -3.54 -12.06 0.52
C GLU A 18 -4.65 -12.93 1.15
N ARG A 19 -5.84 -12.89 0.56
CA ARG A 19 -6.95 -13.76 0.91
C ARG A 19 -7.51 -14.39 -0.35
N GLU A 20 -7.62 -15.71 -0.35
CA GLU A 20 -8.12 -16.47 -1.48
C GLU A 20 -9.54 -15.99 -1.88
N ASN A 21 -9.73 -15.79 -3.19
CA ASN A 21 -10.99 -15.35 -3.81
C ASN A 21 -11.55 -14.03 -3.25
N ALA A 22 -10.71 -13.17 -2.68
CA ALA A 22 -11.10 -11.86 -2.18
C ALA A 22 -10.18 -10.77 -2.73
N VAL A 23 -10.72 -9.57 -2.90
CA VAL A 23 -9.98 -8.39 -3.33
C VAL A 23 -9.80 -7.45 -2.15
N VAL A 24 -8.58 -6.92 -1.96
CA VAL A 24 -8.34 -5.87 -0.96
C VAL A 24 -8.61 -4.51 -1.59
N GLN A 25 -9.52 -3.74 -1.00
CA GLN A 25 -9.83 -2.38 -1.41
C GLN A 25 -9.36 -1.38 -0.37
N LEU A 26 -8.67 -0.34 -0.82
CA LEU A 26 -8.36 0.81 0.03
C LEU A 26 -9.62 1.67 0.18
N LYS A 27 -9.91 2.04 1.42
CA LYS A 27 -11.06 2.88 1.78
C LYS A 27 -10.64 4.22 2.38
N SER A 28 -9.49 4.24 3.06
CA SER A 28 -8.88 5.48 3.54
C SER A 28 -7.37 5.38 3.48
N LEU A 29 -6.72 6.51 3.22
CA LEU A 29 -5.27 6.66 3.26
C LEU A 29 -4.95 8.00 3.94
N THR A 30 -4.12 7.94 4.96
CA THR A 30 -3.56 9.13 5.61
C THR A 30 -2.06 8.98 5.66
N ILE A 31 -1.33 9.93 5.11
CA ILE A 31 0.12 10.01 5.17
C ILE A 31 0.47 11.29 5.92
N ASP A 32 1.00 11.15 7.13
CA ASP A 32 1.42 12.27 7.97
C ASP A 32 2.95 12.43 7.89
N ASN A 33 3.40 13.43 7.14
CA ASN A 33 4.81 13.78 7.01
C ASN A 33 5.15 15.09 7.75
N GLN A 34 4.33 15.49 8.74
CA GLN A 34 4.57 16.73 9.48
C GLN A 34 5.90 16.71 10.26
N ARG A 35 6.32 15.52 10.69
CA ARG A 35 7.52 15.32 11.51
C ARG A 35 8.66 14.63 10.76
N GLY A 36 8.46 14.27 9.50
CA GLY A 36 9.48 13.55 8.73
C GLY A 36 10.70 14.40 8.44
N ALA A 37 11.79 13.74 8.05
CA ALA A 37 13.08 14.38 7.82
C ALA A 37 13.23 15.01 6.41
N GLY A 38 12.19 14.96 5.58
CA GLY A 38 12.17 15.54 4.23
C GLY A 38 10.92 15.11 3.45
N ASP A 39 10.82 15.53 2.20
CA ASP A 39 9.76 15.07 1.29
C ASP A 39 9.85 13.55 1.09
N ARG A 40 8.71 12.89 0.97
CA ARG A 40 8.62 11.43 0.88
C ARG A 40 7.73 10.98 -0.25
N GLU A 41 8.20 10.00 -1.01
CA GLU A 41 7.40 9.30 -2.00
C GLU A 41 6.86 8.01 -1.37
N ILE A 42 5.53 7.91 -1.31
CA ILE A 42 4.82 6.73 -0.82
C ILE A 42 4.23 5.98 -1.99
N THR A 43 4.41 4.67 -2.03
CA THR A 43 3.84 3.79 -3.06
C THR A 43 2.95 2.72 -2.41
N ILE A 44 1.78 2.50 -3.02
CA ILE A 44 0.90 1.39 -2.71
C ILE A 44 1.17 0.28 -3.72
N GLN A 45 1.38 -0.94 -3.24
CA GLN A 45 1.71 -2.09 -4.07
C GLN A 45 0.70 -3.22 -3.86
N ASP A 46 0.51 -3.99 -4.93
CA ASP A 46 -0.24 -5.23 -4.96
C ASP A 46 0.74 -6.38 -5.19
N SER A 47 0.88 -7.27 -4.21
CA SER A 47 1.74 -8.43 -4.30
C SER A 47 0.90 -9.70 -4.41
N PHE A 48 0.90 -10.34 -5.57
CA PHE A 48 0.13 -11.57 -5.82
C PHE A 48 0.97 -12.61 -6.55
N THR A 49 0.65 -13.88 -6.34
CA THR A 49 1.21 -14.98 -7.13
C THR A 49 0.16 -15.43 -8.15
N PRO A 50 0.39 -15.27 -9.46
CA PRO A 50 -0.56 -15.73 -10.47
C PRO A 50 -0.83 -17.23 -10.34
N ALA A 51 -2.01 -17.68 -10.75
CA ALA A 51 -2.29 -19.11 -10.87
C ALA A 51 -1.35 -19.74 -11.91
N ALA A 52 -0.99 -21.01 -11.70
CA ALA A 52 -0.23 -21.78 -12.68
C ALA A 52 -1.02 -21.85 -14.00
N ALA A 53 -0.42 -21.32 -15.07
CA ALA A 53 -0.97 -21.38 -16.42
C ALA A 53 -0.18 -22.40 -17.26
N TYR A 54 -0.79 -22.94 -18.31
CA TYR A 54 -0.19 -23.94 -19.21
C TYR A 54 1.25 -23.58 -19.63
N GLY A 55 2.25 -24.23 -19.02
CA GLY A 55 3.68 -24.03 -19.31
C GLY A 55 4.50 -23.41 -18.17
N ALA A 56 3.87 -22.84 -17.14
CA ALA A 56 4.52 -22.32 -15.94
C ALA A 56 3.95 -22.98 -14.69
N THR A 57 4.55 -24.10 -14.28
CA THR A 57 4.12 -24.88 -13.10
C THR A 57 4.46 -24.23 -11.76
N SER A 58 5.29 -23.19 -11.76
CA SER A 58 5.72 -22.47 -10.56
C SER A 58 5.84 -20.98 -10.84
N PRO A 59 4.70 -20.27 -10.98
CA PRO A 59 4.70 -18.81 -11.14
C PRO A 59 5.31 -18.14 -9.91
N SER A 60 6.09 -17.09 -10.13
CA SER A 60 6.68 -16.29 -9.05
C SER A 60 5.72 -15.19 -8.61
N ALA A 61 5.85 -14.76 -7.35
CA ALA A 61 5.17 -13.57 -6.85
C ALA A 61 5.50 -12.35 -7.73
N GLN A 62 4.48 -11.57 -8.05
CA GLN A 62 4.59 -10.30 -8.77
C GLN A 62 4.20 -9.17 -7.83
N VAL A 63 4.95 -8.08 -7.88
CA VAL A 63 4.65 -6.85 -7.15
C VAL A 63 4.34 -5.77 -8.18
N ILE A 64 3.14 -5.20 -8.11
CA ILE A 64 2.68 -4.15 -9.01
C ILE A 64 2.39 -2.88 -8.22
N ASN A 65 2.99 -1.77 -8.63
CA ASN A 65 2.70 -0.46 -8.06
C ASN A 65 1.33 0.01 -8.55
N ARG A 66 0.38 0.20 -7.64
CA ARG A 66 -1.00 0.62 -7.95
C ARG A 66 -1.19 2.12 -7.83
N TRP A 67 -0.47 2.75 -6.91
CA TRP A 67 -0.57 4.18 -6.66
C TRP A 67 0.72 4.72 -6.07
N ARG A 68 0.96 6.01 -6.25
CA ARG A 68 2.15 6.71 -5.79
C ARG A 68 1.86 8.18 -5.59
N ALA A 69 2.38 8.76 -4.52
CA ALA A 69 2.37 10.21 -4.33
C ALA A 69 3.59 10.70 -3.58
N LEU A 70 3.94 11.96 -3.86
CA LEU A 70 4.90 12.74 -3.10
C LEU A 70 4.16 13.51 -2.01
N VAL A 71 4.60 13.39 -0.77
CA VAL A 71 4.10 14.17 0.38
C VAL A 71 5.24 15.01 0.92
N ALA A 72 5.08 16.34 0.85
CA ALA A 72 6.11 17.27 1.28
C ALA A 72 6.35 17.21 2.79
N GLN A 73 7.55 17.57 3.23
CA GLN A 73 7.85 17.71 4.65
C GLN A 73 6.97 18.79 5.28
N GLY A 74 6.39 18.50 6.45
CA GLY A 74 5.53 19.45 7.14
C GLY A 74 4.06 19.41 6.69
N ASP A 75 3.70 18.47 5.80
CA ASP A 75 2.36 18.34 5.25
C ASP A 75 1.74 16.96 5.54
N MET A 76 0.45 16.85 5.27
CA MET A 76 -0.33 15.62 5.40
C MET A 76 -1.22 15.43 4.18
N LEU A 77 -1.23 14.21 3.65
CA LEU A 77 -2.16 13.80 2.60
C LEU A 77 -3.24 12.90 3.18
N ILE A 78 -4.50 13.29 2.99
CA ILE A 78 -5.68 12.49 3.40
C ILE A 78 -6.52 12.21 2.16
N LEU A 79 -6.79 10.94 1.90
CA LEU A 79 -7.66 10.46 0.82
C LEU A 79 -8.76 9.55 1.38
N GLY A 80 -9.99 9.73 0.90
CA GLY A 80 -11.13 8.91 1.24
C GLY A 80 -11.50 7.91 0.15
N GLU A 81 -12.63 7.25 0.33
CA GLU A 81 -13.12 6.25 -0.62
C GLU A 81 -13.29 6.77 -2.06
N PRO A 82 -13.81 8.00 -2.32
CA PRO A 82 -14.00 8.49 -3.67
C PRO A 82 -12.69 8.60 -4.46
N GLU A 83 -11.61 9.04 -3.80
CA GLU A 83 -10.28 9.16 -4.42
C GLU A 83 -9.61 7.80 -4.60
N LEU A 84 -9.94 6.81 -3.76
CA LEU A 84 -9.29 5.49 -3.73
C LEU A 84 -10.07 4.39 -4.46
N LYS A 85 -11.27 4.67 -4.99
CA LYS A 85 -12.17 3.68 -5.61
C LYS A 85 -11.54 2.81 -6.71
N GLY A 86 -10.49 3.30 -7.38
CA GLY A 86 -9.77 2.58 -8.42
C GLY A 86 -8.68 1.64 -7.92
N ILE A 87 -8.27 1.73 -6.66
CA ILE A 87 -7.15 0.98 -6.10
C ILE A 87 -7.66 -0.32 -5.51
N LYS A 88 -7.50 -1.40 -6.29
CA LYS A 88 -7.85 -2.77 -5.90
C LYS A 88 -6.61 -3.65 -5.99
N CYS A 89 -6.31 -4.39 -4.92
CA CYS A 89 -5.21 -5.35 -4.87
C CYS A 89 -5.78 -6.76 -4.91
N LEU A 90 -5.29 -7.58 -5.84
CA LEU A 90 -5.73 -8.97 -5.99
C LEU A 90 -5.01 -9.89 -4.99
N GLY A 91 -3.81 -9.51 -4.56
CA GLY A 91 -3.05 -10.22 -3.53
C GLY A 91 -2.95 -9.42 -2.25
N ALA A 92 -1.75 -9.41 -1.66
CA ALA A 92 -1.45 -8.63 -0.47
C ALA A 92 -1.33 -7.14 -0.80
N LEU A 93 -1.94 -6.31 0.05
CA LEU A 93 -1.79 -4.86 0.02
C LEU A 93 -0.52 -4.48 0.79
N LEU A 94 0.45 -3.92 0.07
CA LEU A 94 1.70 -3.45 0.65
C LEU A 94 1.85 -1.93 0.50
N VAL A 95 2.65 -1.35 1.39
CA VAL A 95 3.04 0.07 1.38
C VAL A 95 4.55 0.15 1.51
N ASP A 96 5.19 0.96 0.67
CA ASP A 96 6.60 1.32 0.80
C ASP A 96 6.81 2.84 0.69
N SER A 97 7.97 3.28 1.19
CA SER A 97 8.46 4.64 1.05
C SER A 97 9.85 4.62 0.43
N ASP A 98 10.20 5.68 -0.28
CA ASP A 98 11.55 5.91 -0.81
C ASP A 98 12.65 5.94 0.25
N VAL A 99 12.33 6.29 1.50
CA VAL A 99 13.29 6.36 2.62
C VAL A 99 12.67 5.78 3.89
N THR A 100 13.49 5.10 4.71
CA THR A 100 13.07 4.67 6.05
C THR A 100 13.03 5.89 6.98
N ASP A 101 11.85 6.23 7.48
CA ASP A 101 11.60 7.40 8.32
C ASP A 101 10.57 7.06 9.40
N ALA A 102 11.02 6.98 10.66
CA ALA A 102 10.17 6.63 11.79
C ALA A 102 9.22 7.77 12.22
N ALA A 103 9.36 8.97 11.64
CA ALA A 103 8.51 10.12 11.89
C ALA A 103 7.50 10.38 10.76
N LEU A 104 7.45 9.49 9.76
CA LEU A 104 6.45 9.44 8.69
C LEU A 104 5.45 8.35 9.03
N ASP A 105 4.23 8.71 9.38
CA ASP A 105 3.16 7.77 9.72
C ASP A 105 2.22 7.58 8.52
N ILE A 106 2.01 6.32 8.11
CA ILE A 106 1.13 5.95 7.01
C ILE A 106 0.01 5.07 7.56
N THR A 107 -1.21 5.60 7.55
CA THR A 107 -2.41 4.90 7.99
C THR A 107 -3.24 4.47 6.79
N VAL A 108 -3.52 3.18 6.69
CA VAL A 108 -4.31 2.62 5.59
C VAL A 108 -5.52 1.89 6.16
N GLY A 109 -6.72 2.33 5.77
CA GLY A 109 -7.98 1.62 6.03
C GLY A 109 -8.37 0.79 4.82
N TYR A 110 -8.76 -0.47 5.04
CA TYR A 110 -9.06 -1.40 3.96
C TYR A 110 -10.27 -2.29 4.26
N GLU A 111 -10.79 -2.92 3.21
CA GLU A 111 -11.84 -3.91 3.26
C GLU A 111 -11.52 -5.07 2.30
N HIS A 112 -11.92 -6.29 2.66
CA HIS A 112 -11.93 -7.43 1.75
C HIS A 112 -13.32 -7.56 1.13
N GLU A 113 -13.40 -7.53 -0.20
CA GLU A 113 -14.60 -7.87 -0.98
C GLU A 113 -14.51 -9.30 -1.52
#